data_AF-A0AAU5WIF6-F1
#
_entry.id   AF-A0AAU5WIF6-F1
#
_cell.length_a   1.000
_cell.length_b   1.000
_cell.length_c   1.000
_cell.angle_alpha   90.00
_cell.angle_beta   90.00
_cell.angle_gamma   90.00
#
_symmetry.space_group_name_H-M   'P 1'
#
loop_
_entity.id
_entity.type
_entity.pdbx_description
1 polymer ?
#
loop_
_entity_poly.entity_id
_entity_poly.type
_entity_poly.pdbx_seq_one_letter_code
_entity_poly.pdbx_strand_id
1 'polypeptide(L)'
;MSEGMGRRELIGKGGALVPAAGAAALLAAALTPEPASADTPARAGIPLPGTWAITVTITDLPGVPPEPGLFAFGRDGLLTGTGGASKVVGFGTWKATGATTFAVDYRHFVISDDGVVTGTVRVEQTGRLASPDRLTMTGKAAQVDNDGNVVVTLTATSAGERYGFGPAGLGG
;
A
#
# COMPACT_ATOMS: atom_id res chain seq x y z
N MET A 1 17.30 0.34 44.25
CA MET A 1 18.38 -0.59 43.88
C MET A 1 18.18 -0.92 42.41
N SER A 2 19.15 -0.53 41.60
CA SER A 2 19.19 -0.71 40.16
C SER A 2 19.97 -1.99 39.87
N GLU A 3 19.43 -2.89 39.05
CA GLU A 3 20.27 -3.89 38.38
C GLU A 3 19.69 -4.20 37.01
N GLY A 4 20.33 -3.62 36.01
CA GLY A 4 20.02 -3.83 34.60
C GLY A 4 20.55 -5.18 34.14
N MET A 5 19.67 -5.99 33.54
CA MET A 5 20.07 -7.14 32.76
C MET A 5 20.51 -6.69 31.37
N GLY A 6 21.82 -6.80 31.13
CA GLY A 6 22.50 -6.38 29.92
C GLY A 6 22.17 -7.23 28.70
N ARG A 7 21.87 -6.54 27.59
CA ARG A 7 21.65 -7.06 26.23
C ARG A 7 22.95 -7.48 25.50
N ARG A 8 23.91 -8.09 26.19
CA ARG A 8 25.23 -8.37 25.61
C ARG A 8 25.83 -9.70 26.06
N GLU A 9 25.21 -10.81 25.66
CA GLU A 9 25.92 -12.09 25.58
C GLU A 9 25.31 -12.94 24.46
N LEU A 10 25.86 -12.82 23.26
CA LEU A 10 25.80 -13.84 22.21
C LEU A 10 26.84 -13.48 21.14
N ILE A 11 28.11 -13.47 21.55
CA ILE A 11 29.26 -13.57 20.65
C ILE A 11 30.12 -14.72 21.19
N GLY A 12 29.70 -15.94 20.88
CA GLY A 12 30.49 -17.15 21.08
C GLY A 12 31.49 -17.31 19.95
N LYS A 13 32.76 -17.04 20.25
CA LYS A 13 33.93 -17.35 19.42
C LYS A 13 34.29 -18.82 19.56
N GLY A 14 34.65 -19.44 18.43
CA GLY A 14 35.41 -20.69 18.32
C GLY A 14 35.43 -21.05 16.82
N GLY A 15 36.55 -21.22 16.11
CA GLY A 15 37.92 -21.52 16.50
C GLY A 15 38.32 -22.78 15.72
N ALA A 16 39.19 -22.63 14.71
CA ALA A 16 40.25 -23.56 14.29
C ALA A 16 40.62 -23.38 12.80
N LEU A 17 41.90 -23.14 12.57
CA LEU A 17 42.61 -23.20 11.29
C LEU A 17 42.91 -24.67 10.94
N VAL A 18 42.69 -25.06 9.67
CA VAL A 18 43.35 -26.21 9.03
C VAL A 18 43.80 -25.77 7.64
N PRO A 19 45.09 -25.87 7.28
CA PRO A 19 45.53 -25.68 5.91
C PRO A 19 45.56 -27.04 5.19
N ALA A 20 44.98 -27.12 4.00
CA ALA A 20 45.32 -28.17 3.05
C ALA A 20 45.21 -27.60 1.64
N ALA A 21 46.37 -27.52 0.98
CA ALA A 21 46.52 -27.16 -0.40
C ALA A 21 45.81 -28.18 -1.32
N GLY A 22 45.12 -27.66 -2.33
CA GLY A 22 44.51 -28.45 -3.39
C GLY A 22 44.20 -27.56 -4.57
N ALA A 23 45.14 -27.44 -5.51
CA ALA A 23 44.91 -26.78 -6.78
C ALA A 23 43.88 -27.58 -7.60
N ALA A 24 42.80 -26.91 -8.01
CA ALA A 24 41.99 -27.33 -9.15
C ALA A 24 41.49 -26.06 -9.84
N ALA A 25 41.82 -25.98 -11.12
CA ALA A 25 41.56 -24.85 -11.99
C ALA A 25 40.13 -24.86 -12.53
N LEU A 26 39.76 -23.72 -13.11
CA LEU A 26 38.70 -23.52 -14.12
C LEU A 26 37.26 -23.56 -13.60
N LEU A 27 36.66 -22.37 -13.48
CA LEU A 27 35.59 -21.90 -14.36
C LEU A 27 35.21 -20.46 -13.94
N ALA A 28 35.84 -19.48 -14.60
CA ALA A 28 35.28 -18.14 -14.68
C ALA A 28 34.04 -18.24 -15.59
N ALA A 29 32.90 -18.63 -15.01
CA ALA A 29 31.62 -18.39 -15.67
C ALA A 29 31.46 -16.88 -15.76
N ALA A 30 31.57 -16.36 -16.98
CA ALA A 30 31.31 -14.98 -17.31
C ALA A 30 29.93 -14.59 -16.75
N LEU A 31 29.93 -13.76 -15.71
CA LEU A 31 28.75 -12.98 -15.33
C LEU A 31 28.55 -11.98 -16.47
N THR A 32 27.92 -12.42 -17.56
CA THR A 32 27.31 -11.48 -18.50
C THR A 32 26.22 -10.77 -17.70
N PRO A 33 26.31 -9.45 -17.45
CA PRO A 33 25.17 -8.72 -16.93
C PRO A 33 24.05 -8.92 -17.93
N GLU A 34 23.01 -9.61 -17.48
CA GLU A 34 21.76 -9.70 -18.22
C GLU A 34 21.29 -8.25 -18.40
N PRO A 35 21.12 -7.75 -19.64
CA PRO A 35 20.58 -6.42 -19.82
C PRO A 35 19.22 -6.40 -19.14
N ALA A 36 19.08 -5.56 -18.12
CA ALA A 36 17.80 -5.28 -17.51
C ALA A 36 16.85 -4.87 -18.64
N SER A 37 15.89 -5.74 -18.94
CA SER A 37 14.89 -5.47 -19.97
C SER A 37 14.05 -4.29 -19.50
N ALA A 38 14.44 -3.09 -19.92
CA ALA A 38 13.66 -1.88 -19.79
C ALA A 38 12.67 -1.75 -20.96
N ASP A 39 11.99 -2.85 -21.31
CA ASP A 39 10.90 -2.83 -22.29
C ASP A 39 9.64 -3.38 -21.64
N THR A 40 9.10 -2.62 -20.69
CA THR A 40 7.64 -2.55 -20.61
C THR A 40 7.23 -1.45 -21.58
N PRO A 41 6.68 -1.77 -22.77
CA PRO A 41 6.08 -0.75 -23.62
C PRO A 41 5.13 0.07 -22.76
N ALA A 42 5.08 1.39 -22.96
CA ALA A 42 4.11 2.27 -22.31
C ALA A 42 2.73 1.64 -22.48
N ARG A 43 2.30 0.91 -21.45
CA ARG A 43 1.05 0.15 -21.46
C ARG A 43 0.00 1.20 -21.74
N ALA A 44 -0.85 0.98 -22.75
CA ALA A 44 -2.06 1.78 -22.93
C ALA A 44 -2.68 1.97 -21.53
N GLY A 45 -2.56 3.20 -21.03
CA GLY A 45 -2.46 3.44 -19.58
C GLY A 45 -3.71 2.95 -18.87
N ILE A 46 -3.54 2.35 -17.68
CA ILE A 46 -4.71 2.12 -16.82
C ILE A 46 -5.41 3.46 -16.63
N PRO A 47 -6.72 3.58 -16.91
CA PRO A 47 -7.47 4.79 -16.64
C PRO A 47 -7.76 4.93 -15.13
N LEU A 48 -6.73 5.12 -14.30
CA LEU A 48 -6.86 5.40 -12.85
C LEU A 48 -6.00 6.56 -12.34
N PRO A 49 -5.80 7.60 -13.15
CA PRO A 49 -5.75 8.94 -12.57
C PRO A 49 -7.12 9.62 -12.58
N GLY A 50 -7.40 10.50 -11.62
CA GLY A 50 -8.61 11.34 -11.53
C GLY A 50 -9.34 11.23 -10.20
N THR A 51 -10.54 11.79 -10.14
CA THR A 51 -11.38 11.89 -8.94
C THR A 51 -12.53 10.89 -8.93
N TRP A 52 -12.79 10.30 -7.77
CA TRP A 52 -13.69 9.17 -7.58
C TRP A 52 -14.52 9.31 -6.32
N ALA A 53 -15.83 9.11 -6.45
CA ALA A 53 -16.75 8.93 -5.34
C ALA A 53 -16.81 7.43 -5.05
N ILE A 54 -16.39 7.03 -3.85
CA ILE A 54 -16.24 5.62 -3.47
C ILE A 54 -17.13 5.34 -2.26
N THR A 55 -17.93 4.30 -2.35
CA THR A 55 -18.66 3.74 -1.22
C THR A 55 -17.86 2.58 -0.65
N VAL A 56 -17.56 2.63 0.65
CA VAL A 56 -16.80 1.62 1.39
C VAL A 56 -17.75 0.81 2.27
N THR A 57 -17.69 -0.52 2.17
CA THR A 57 -18.47 -1.44 3.00
C THR A 57 -17.53 -2.30 3.80
N ILE A 58 -17.60 -2.21 5.14
CA ILE A 58 -16.86 -3.07 6.06
C ILE A 58 -17.57 -4.42 6.12
N THR A 59 -16.98 -5.45 5.51
CA THR A 59 -17.64 -6.76 5.37
C THR A 59 -17.72 -7.52 6.69
N ASP A 60 -16.81 -7.24 7.61
CA ASP A 60 -16.75 -7.91 8.91
C ASP A 60 -17.81 -7.39 9.88
N LEU A 61 -18.47 -6.27 9.56
CA LEU A 61 -19.48 -5.60 10.38
C LEU A 61 -20.78 -5.38 9.59
N PRO A 62 -21.59 -6.43 9.34
CA PRO A 62 -22.74 -6.37 8.42
C PRO A 62 -23.90 -5.44 8.85
N GLY A 63 -23.83 -4.83 10.04
CA GLY A 63 -24.80 -3.82 10.51
C GLY A 63 -24.32 -2.37 10.37
N VAL A 64 -23.07 -2.15 9.97
CA VAL A 64 -22.52 -0.80 9.76
C VAL A 64 -22.89 -0.33 8.36
N PRO A 65 -23.57 0.82 8.21
CA PRO A 65 -23.90 1.35 6.89
C PRO A 65 -22.64 1.61 6.05
N PRO A 66 -22.70 1.41 4.73
CA PRO A 66 -21.61 1.79 3.85
C PRO A 66 -21.29 3.29 3.95
N GLU A 67 -20.01 3.62 3.90
CA GLU A 67 -19.53 4.98 4.07
C GLU A 67 -19.17 5.61 2.72
N PRO A 68 -19.63 6.83 2.41
CA PRO A 68 -19.19 7.55 1.24
C PRO A 68 -17.78 8.08 1.43
N GLY A 69 -17.02 8.21 0.36
CA GLY A 69 -15.69 8.82 0.36
C GLY A 69 -15.37 9.47 -0.98
N LEU A 70 -14.44 10.41 -0.95
CA LEU A 70 -13.96 11.14 -2.12
C LEU A 70 -12.45 10.95 -2.21
N PHE A 71 -11.98 10.48 -3.35
CA PHE A 71 -10.57 10.13 -3.55
C PHE A 71 -10.05 10.67 -4.88
N ALA A 72 -8.79 11.09 -4.88
CA ALA A 72 -8.05 11.51 -6.06
C ALA A 72 -6.80 10.64 -6.24
N PHE A 73 -6.70 10.00 -7.40
CA PHE A 73 -5.55 9.21 -7.83
C PHE A 73 -4.71 10.07 -8.78
N GLY A 74 -3.50 10.41 -8.39
CA GLY A 74 -2.56 11.22 -9.17
C GLY A 74 -1.79 10.37 -10.18
N ARG A 75 -1.38 10.96 -11.31
CA ARG A 75 -0.52 10.29 -12.30
C ARG A 75 0.86 9.92 -11.76
N ASP A 76 1.29 10.62 -10.72
CA ASP A 76 2.51 10.43 -9.95
C ASP A 76 2.46 9.24 -8.98
N GLY A 77 1.32 8.55 -8.88
CA GLY A 77 1.11 7.47 -7.92
C GLY A 77 0.63 7.94 -6.56
N LEU A 78 0.42 9.25 -6.35
CA LEU A 78 -0.15 9.76 -5.10
C LEU A 78 -1.65 9.43 -5.03
N LEU A 79 -2.11 9.07 -3.83
CA LEU A 79 -3.52 8.96 -3.50
C LEU A 79 -3.83 9.94 -2.37
N THR A 80 -4.90 10.71 -2.52
CA THR A 80 -5.47 11.52 -1.45
C THR A 80 -6.96 11.29 -1.37
N GLY A 81 -7.54 11.43 -0.19
CA GLY A 81 -8.99 11.30 -0.07
C GLY A 81 -9.49 11.41 1.34
N THR A 82 -10.80 11.28 1.50
CA THR A 82 -11.46 11.23 2.80
C THR A 82 -12.59 10.21 2.73
N GLY A 83 -12.70 9.41 3.78
CA GLY A 83 -13.89 8.59 4.04
C GLY A 83 -14.86 9.33 4.97
N GLY A 84 -16.14 9.00 4.88
CA GLY A 84 -17.22 9.64 5.61
C GLY A 84 -17.02 9.60 7.13
N ALA A 85 -16.49 8.48 7.67
CA ALA A 85 -16.24 8.38 9.11
C ALA A 85 -15.02 9.18 9.60
N SER A 86 -13.96 9.31 8.79
CA SER A 86 -12.69 9.83 9.33
C SER A 86 -12.65 11.33 9.55
N LYS A 87 -13.52 12.10 8.87
CA LYS A 87 -13.53 13.58 8.87
C LYS A 87 -12.17 14.24 8.53
N VAL A 88 -11.18 13.46 8.13
CA VAL A 88 -9.81 13.89 7.82
C VAL A 88 -9.38 13.41 6.44
N VAL A 89 -8.54 14.21 5.80
CA VAL A 89 -7.87 13.79 4.58
C VAL A 89 -6.75 12.83 4.92
N GLY A 90 -6.73 11.68 4.26
CA GLY A 90 -5.60 10.78 4.24
C GLY A 90 -4.79 10.87 2.97
N PHE A 91 -3.63 10.24 3.04
CA PHE A 91 -2.62 10.22 1.99
C PHE A 91 -2.14 8.79 1.81
N GLY A 92 -1.77 8.48 0.59
CA GLY A 92 -1.35 7.14 0.22
C GLY A 92 -0.65 7.12 -1.12
N THR A 93 -0.41 5.90 -1.58
CA THR A 93 0.08 5.64 -2.91
C THR A 93 -0.80 4.61 -3.60
N TRP A 94 -0.79 4.66 -4.92
CA TRP A 94 -1.37 3.63 -5.75
C TRP A 94 -0.41 3.24 -6.85
N LYS A 95 -0.59 2.04 -7.39
CA LYS A 95 0.12 1.60 -8.58
C LYS A 95 -0.74 0.72 -9.47
N ALA A 96 -0.49 0.82 -10.76
CA ALA A 96 -0.94 -0.14 -11.75
C ALA A 96 -0.38 -1.54 -11.45
N THR A 97 -1.22 -2.57 -11.50
CA THR A 97 -0.80 -3.98 -11.41
C THR A 97 -1.19 -4.80 -12.65
N GLY A 98 -2.04 -4.25 -13.52
CA GLY A 98 -2.55 -4.91 -14.73
C GLY A 98 -3.05 -3.91 -15.76
N ALA A 99 -3.87 -4.32 -16.72
CA ALA A 99 -4.49 -3.38 -17.68
C ALA A 99 -5.71 -2.69 -17.05
N THR A 100 -6.36 -3.39 -16.14
CA THR A 100 -7.57 -2.95 -15.44
C THR A 100 -7.45 -3.11 -13.94
N THR A 101 -6.28 -3.49 -13.41
CA THR A 101 -6.08 -3.77 -11.97
C THR A 101 -5.03 -2.86 -11.37
N PHE A 102 -5.21 -2.53 -10.10
CA PHE A 102 -4.33 -1.64 -9.35
C PHE A 102 -4.25 -2.06 -7.88
N ALA A 103 -3.30 -1.48 -7.14
CA ALA A 103 -3.15 -1.65 -5.70
C ALA A 103 -3.02 -0.28 -5.02
N VAL A 104 -3.44 -0.21 -3.75
CA VAL A 104 -3.50 1.00 -2.92
C VAL A 104 -2.90 0.71 -1.55
N ASP A 105 -2.07 1.62 -1.06
CA ASP A 105 -1.69 1.76 0.36
C ASP A 105 -2.09 3.18 0.78
N TYR A 106 -2.99 3.32 1.75
CA TYR A 106 -3.57 4.59 2.17
C TYR A 106 -3.62 4.71 3.68
N ARG A 107 -3.43 5.93 4.20
CA ARG A 107 -3.46 6.19 5.64
C ARG A 107 -4.18 7.48 5.96
N HIS A 108 -4.91 7.49 7.06
CA HIS A 108 -5.39 8.70 7.69
C HIS A 108 -5.27 8.61 9.22
N PHE A 109 -5.37 9.74 9.89
CA PHE A 109 -5.41 9.77 11.35
C PHE A 109 -6.76 9.30 11.89
N VAL A 110 -6.72 8.67 13.06
CA VAL A 110 -7.88 8.54 13.93
C VAL A 110 -7.85 9.73 14.88
N ILE A 111 -8.90 10.53 14.87
CA ILE A 111 -9.03 11.73 15.69
C ILE A 111 -10.17 11.51 16.70
N SER A 112 -9.89 11.75 17.98
CA SER A 112 -10.90 11.74 19.05
C SER A 112 -11.79 12.99 19.00
N ASP A 113 -12.88 12.99 19.76
CA ASP A 113 -13.86 14.08 19.74
C ASP A 113 -13.28 15.45 20.19
N ASP A 114 -12.18 15.44 20.93
CA ASP A 114 -11.42 16.63 21.36
C ASP A 114 -10.38 17.11 20.33
N GLY A 115 -10.29 16.44 19.17
CA GLY A 115 -9.36 16.81 18.09
C GLY A 115 -7.96 16.21 18.23
N VAL A 116 -7.73 15.30 19.19
CA VAL A 116 -6.42 14.68 19.40
C VAL A 116 -6.22 13.47 18.47
N VAL A 117 -5.02 13.35 17.90
CA VAL A 117 -4.63 12.16 17.13
C VAL A 117 -4.38 10.99 18.10
N THR A 118 -5.18 9.94 17.97
CA THR A 118 -5.12 8.73 18.81
C THR A 118 -4.53 7.53 18.09
N GLY A 119 -4.30 7.66 16.78
CA GLY A 119 -3.69 6.61 15.98
C GLY A 119 -3.81 6.88 14.49
N THR A 120 -3.66 5.82 13.71
CA THR A 120 -3.82 5.83 12.24
C THR A 120 -4.65 4.65 11.80
N VAL A 121 -5.44 4.81 10.74
CA VAL A 121 -5.89 3.65 9.97
C VAL A 121 -4.94 3.47 8.80
N ARG A 122 -4.55 2.22 8.56
CA ARG A 122 -3.73 1.79 7.44
C ARG A 122 -4.56 0.89 6.56
N VAL A 123 -4.67 1.24 5.29
CA VAL A 123 -5.53 0.58 4.32
C VAL A 123 -4.66 -0.01 3.22
N GLU A 124 -4.83 -1.30 2.97
CA GLU A 124 -4.20 -2.02 1.88
C GLU A 124 -5.29 -2.67 1.03
N GLN A 125 -5.43 -2.23 -0.21
CA GLN A 125 -6.47 -2.73 -1.12
C GLN A 125 -5.92 -3.05 -2.49
N THR A 126 -6.61 -3.97 -3.15
CA THR A 126 -6.47 -4.22 -4.58
C THR A 126 -7.77 -3.85 -5.28
N GLY A 127 -7.65 -3.28 -6.46
CA GLY A 127 -8.78 -2.76 -7.21
C GLY A 127 -8.80 -3.21 -8.66
N ARG A 128 -9.99 -3.14 -9.25
CA ARG A 128 -10.24 -3.39 -10.66
C ARG A 128 -11.18 -2.32 -11.23
N LEU A 129 -10.88 -1.85 -12.42
CA LEU A 129 -11.80 -1.06 -13.25
C LEU A 129 -12.77 -2.00 -13.96
N ALA A 130 -14.07 -1.82 -13.69
CA ALA A 130 -15.15 -2.48 -14.42
C ALA A 130 -15.42 -1.77 -15.77
N SER A 131 -15.20 -0.47 -15.80
CA SER A 131 -15.25 0.42 -16.97
C SER A 131 -14.30 1.61 -16.71
N PRO A 132 -14.07 2.52 -17.68
CA PRO A 132 -13.22 3.70 -17.45
C PRO A 132 -13.68 4.62 -16.31
N ASP A 133 -14.95 4.52 -15.93
CA ASP A 133 -15.66 5.35 -14.95
C ASP A 133 -16.18 4.57 -13.73
N ARG A 134 -15.97 3.25 -13.66
CA ARG A 134 -16.39 2.42 -12.50
C ARG A 134 -15.27 1.52 -12.02
N LEU A 135 -15.08 1.49 -10.69
CA LEU A 135 -14.12 0.62 -10.03
C LEU A 135 -14.76 -0.21 -8.92
N THR A 136 -14.10 -1.32 -8.60
CA THR A 136 -14.31 -2.07 -7.36
C THR A 136 -12.97 -2.32 -6.68
N MET A 137 -12.98 -2.41 -5.35
CA MET A 137 -11.80 -2.73 -4.54
C MET A 137 -12.15 -3.72 -3.43
N THR A 138 -11.15 -4.45 -2.99
CA THR A 138 -11.21 -5.30 -1.80
C THR A 138 -9.87 -5.27 -1.07
N GLY A 139 -9.91 -5.36 0.25
CA GLY A 139 -8.70 -5.45 1.05
C GLY A 139 -8.97 -5.22 2.52
N LYS A 140 -7.95 -4.73 3.24
CA LYS A 140 -7.95 -4.62 4.69
C LYS A 140 -7.73 -3.19 5.15
N ALA A 141 -8.30 -2.86 6.29
CA ALA A 141 -8.03 -1.66 7.06
C ALA A 141 -7.61 -2.07 8.48
N ALA A 142 -6.48 -1.57 8.96
CA ALA A 142 -6.01 -1.78 10.31
C ALA A 142 -5.94 -0.46 11.06
N GLN A 143 -6.60 -0.38 12.22
CA GLN A 143 -6.40 0.73 13.15
C GLN A 143 -5.18 0.44 14.01
N VAL A 144 -4.26 1.38 14.04
CA VAL A 144 -2.99 1.31 14.77
C VAL A 144 -2.96 2.46 15.77
N ASP A 145 -2.70 2.18 17.04
CA ASP A 145 -2.56 3.20 18.08
C ASP A 145 -1.25 3.99 17.94
N ASN A 146 -1.06 4.97 18.82
CA ASN A 146 0.14 5.83 18.84
C ASN A 146 1.43 5.08 19.23
N ASP A 147 1.33 3.91 19.86
CA ASP A 147 2.47 3.06 20.23
C ASP A 147 2.84 2.08 19.08
N GLY A 148 2.03 2.07 18.01
CA GLY A 148 2.24 1.21 16.85
C GLY A 148 1.56 -0.16 16.93
N ASN A 149 0.73 -0.41 17.94
CA ASN A 149 0.00 -1.66 18.09
C ASN A 149 -1.25 -1.66 17.19
N VAL A 150 -1.51 -2.79 16.55
CA VAL A 150 -2.76 -3.00 15.80
C VAL A 150 -3.89 -3.25 16.80
N VAL A 151 -4.84 -2.32 16.86
CA VAL A 151 -6.01 -2.39 17.74
C VAL A 151 -7.10 -3.25 17.11
N VAL A 152 -7.34 -3.09 15.80
CA VAL A 152 -8.31 -3.87 15.04
C VAL A 152 -7.88 -3.98 13.58
N THR A 153 -8.23 -5.09 12.93
CA THR A 153 -8.12 -5.27 11.49
C THR A 153 -9.47 -5.69 10.94
N LEU A 154 -9.92 -5.03 9.89
CA LEU A 154 -11.20 -5.25 9.23
C LEU A 154 -10.98 -5.46 7.73
N THR A 155 -11.83 -6.27 7.13
CA THR A 155 -11.94 -6.44 5.69
C THR A 155 -12.99 -5.48 5.15
N ALA A 156 -12.72 -4.89 3.98
CA ALA A 156 -13.65 -3.99 3.33
C ALA A 156 -13.70 -4.25 1.82
N THR A 157 -14.89 -4.04 1.26
CA THR A 157 -15.10 -3.88 -0.18
C THR A 157 -15.40 -2.42 -0.49
N SER A 158 -15.13 -2.01 -1.71
CA SER A 158 -15.46 -0.67 -2.15
C SER A 158 -15.93 -0.66 -3.60
N ALA A 159 -16.86 0.22 -3.92
CA ALA A 159 -17.32 0.47 -5.28
C ALA A 159 -17.24 1.97 -5.55
N GLY A 160 -16.76 2.37 -6.72
CA GLY A 160 -16.53 3.76 -7.03
C GLY A 160 -16.99 4.18 -8.41
N GLU A 161 -17.42 5.42 -8.51
CA GLU A 161 -17.76 6.11 -9.75
C GLU A 161 -16.85 7.31 -9.94
N ARG A 162 -16.35 7.47 -11.16
CA ARG A 162 -15.52 8.62 -11.53
C ARG A 162 -16.40 9.86 -11.61
N TYR A 163 -15.88 10.98 -11.12
CA TYR A 163 -16.47 12.30 -11.34
C TYR A 163 -15.41 13.32 -11.76
N GLY A 164 -15.84 14.51 -12.17
CA GLY A 164 -14.96 15.57 -12.62
C GLY A 164 -14.45 15.34 -14.05
N PHE A 165 -13.52 16.20 -14.47
CA PHE A 165 -12.95 16.11 -15.80
C PHE A 165 -11.94 14.96 -15.87
N GLY A 166 -11.99 14.16 -16.95
CA GLY A 166 -10.89 13.27 -17.29
C GLY A 166 -9.59 14.08 -17.45
N PRO A 167 -8.41 13.45 -17.37
CA PRO A 167 -7.17 14.18 -17.58
C PRO A 167 -7.20 14.90 -18.94
N ALA A 168 -6.66 16.12 -19.00
CA ALA A 168 -6.57 16.90 -20.23
C ALA A 168 -5.96 16.03 -21.35
N GLY A 169 -6.74 15.78 -22.42
CA GLY A 169 -6.36 14.90 -23.53
C GLY A 169 -7.42 13.90 -24.02
N LEU A 170 -8.66 13.93 -23.50
CA LEU A 170 -9.79 13.13 -24.00
C LEU A 170 -10.99 13.98 -24.45
N GLY A 171 -10.72 15.15 -25.04
CA GLY A 171 -11.73 15.94 -25.73
C GLY A 171 -11.18 16.40 -27.08
N GLY A 172 -11.77 15.90 -28.17
CA GLY A 172 -11.40 16.20 -29.56
C GLY A 172 -11.09 14.96 -30.36
#